data_AF-A0A349U4F7-F1
#
_entry.id   AF-A0A349U4F7-F1
#
_cell.length_a   1.000
_cell.length_b   1.000
_cell.length_c   1.000
_cell.angle_alpha   90.00
_cell.angle_beta   90.00
_cell.angle_gamma   90.00
#
_symmetry.space_group_name_H-M   'P 1'
#
loop_
_entity.id
_entity.type
_entity.pdbx_description
1 polymer ?
#
loop_
_entity_poly.entity_id
_entity_poly.type
_entity_poly.pdbx_seq_one_letter_code
_entity_poly.pdbx_strand_id
1 'polypeptide(L)'
;MLFDRYSNRFVEFHNLRTRRSGPERHVDLRLVAPPNHPISLVHDLCERIEEDLAGSFLEIKVLIHTEPCLPEKGHCESCNMRNGQIVAGQELIFCDQFWEHHK
;
A
#
# COMPACT_ATOMS: atom_id res chain seq x y z
N MET A 1 3.31 -13.19 9.60
CA MET A 1 2.22 -13.25 8.59
C MET A 1 2.70 -12.56 7.31
N LEU A 2 2.14 -12.91 6.13
CA LEU A 2 2.63 -12.44 4.80
C LEU A 2 2.81 -10.92 4.69
N PHE A 3 1.87 -10.15 5.25
CA PHE A 3 1.90 -8.69 5.24
C PHE A 3 2.97 -8.09 6.16
N ASP A 4 3.43 -8.79 7.20
CA ASP A 4 4.45 -8.28 8.12
C ASP A 4 5.78 -8.02 7.38
N ARG A 5 6.06 -8.79 6.31
CA ARG A 5 7.24 -8.62 5.45
C ARG A 5 7.25 -7.30 4.69
N TYR A 6 6.08 -6.72 4.47
CA TYR A 6 5.87 -5.50 3.70
C TYR A 6 5.48 -4.31 4.58
N SER A 7 5.37 -4.51 5.89
CA SER A 7 4.85 -3.53 6.86
C SER A 7 5.58 -2.18 6.88
N ASN A 8 6.82 -2.14 6.39
CA ASN A 8 7.61 -0.90 6.26
C ASN A 8 7.47 -0.21 4.88
N ARG A 9 6.68 -0.77 3.96
CA ARG A 9 6.53 -0.30 2.57
C ARG A 9 5.14 0.26 2.24
N PHE A 10 4.17 0.03 3.11
CA PHE A 10 2.83 0.61 3.04
C PHE A 10 2.45 1.16 4.42
N VAL A 11 1.41 1.97 4.48
CA VAL A 11 0.95 2.59 5.73
C VAL A 11 -0.03 1.68 6.47
N GLU A 12 -1.02 1.20 5.73
CA GLU A 12 -2.07 0.31 6.22
C GLU A 12 -2.61 -0.52 5.05
N PHE A 13 -3.19 -1.69 5.34
CA PHE A 13 -4.11 -2.35 4.43
C PHE A 13 -5.43 -2.61 5.15
N HIS A 14 -6.54 -2.48 4.43
CA HIS A 14 -7.86 -2.69 5.02
C HIS A 14 -8.86 -3.25 4.01
N ASN A 15 -10.05 -3.55 4.52
CA ASN A 15 -11.17 -4.05 3.72
C ASN A 15 -10.83 -5.33 2.94
N LEU A 16 -9.99 -6.21 3.54
CA LEU A 16 -9.63 -7.51 2.99
C LEU A 16 -10.88 -8.38 2.85
N ARG A 17 -11.24 -8.71 1.63
CA ARG A 17 -12.39 -9.53 1.27
C ARG A 17 -11.92 -10.76 0.54
N THR A 18 -12.47 -11.90 0.92
CA THR A 18 -12.25 -13.15 0.20
C THR A 18 -13.58 -13.69 -0.27
N ARG A 19 -13.63 -14.17 -1.51
CA ARG A 19 -14.80 -14.88 -2.06
C ARG A 19 -14.34 -16.04 -2.92
N ARG A 20 -15.23 -17.01 -3.14
CA ARG A 20 -14.95 -18.17 -4.00
C ARG A 20 -15.96 -18.22 -5.15
N SER A 21 -15.49 -18.54 -6.34
CA SER A 21 -16.32 -18.73 -7.55
C SER A 21 -15.89 -20.02 -8.25
N GLY A 22 -16.56 -21.12 -7.90
CA GLY A 22 -16.15 -22.46 -8.35
C GLY A 22 -14.75 -22.83 -7.83
N PRO A 23 -13.79 -23.17 -8.70
CA PRO A 23 -12.42 -23.47 -8.29
C PRO A 23 -11.65 -22.20 -7.87
N GLU A 24 -12.00 -21.03 -8.41
CA GLU A 24 -11.25 -19.79 -8.20
C GLU A 24 -11.53 -19.17 -6.83
N ARG A 25 -10.46 -18.69 -6.18
CA ARG A 25 -10.51 -17.82 -5.00
C ARG A 25 -10.21 -16.40 -5.43
N HIS A 26 -10.99 -15.44 -4.98
CA HIS A 26 -10.71 -14.03 -5.20
C HIS A 26 -10.39 -13.34 -3.88
N VAL A 27 -9.33 -12.56 -3.87
CA VAL A 27 -8.92 -11.72 -2.75
C VAL A 27 -8.93 -10.28 -3.24
N ASP A 28 -9.62 -9.41 -2.52
CA ASP A 28 -9.66 -7.96 -2.77
C ASP A 28 -9.20 -7.26 -1.49
N LEU A 29 -8.34 -6.25 -1.63
CA LEU A 29 -7.91 -5.42 -0.51
C LEU A 29 -7.60 -3.99 -0.96
N ARG A 30 -7.62 -3.07 0.00
CA ARG A 30 -7.11 -1.72 -0.18
C ARG A 30 -5.77 -1.57 0.50
N LEU A 31 -4.80 -0.99 -0.21
CA LEU A 31 -3.45 -0.72 0.27
C LEU A 31 -3.25 0.80 0.32
N VAL A 32 -2.96 1.32 1.51
CA VAL A 32 -2.65 2.73 1.72
C VAL A 32 -1.16 2.95 1.54
N ALA A 33 -0.75 3.78 0.58
CA ALA A 33 0.64 4.09 0.30
C ALA A 33 0.94 5.59 0.50
N PRO A 34 2.18 5.98 0.80
CA PRO A 34 2.53 7.39 0.85
C PRO A 34 2.39 8.07 -0.52
N PRO A 35 1.80 9.28 -0.62
CA PRO A 35 1.52 9.94 -1.89
C PRO A 35 2.78 10.37 -2.64
N ASN A 36 3.91 10.48 -1.93
CA ASN A 36 5.22 10.80 -2.49
C ASN A 36 5.97 9.56 -3.00
N HIS A 37 5.43 8.35 -2.83
CA HIS A 37 6.03 7.17 -3.46
C HIS A 37 5.86 7.22 -4.97
N PRO A 38 6.93 6.96 -5.75
CA PRO A 38 6.78 6.75 -7.18
C PRO A 38 5.74 5.68 -7.45
N ILE A 39 4.84 5.94 -8.40
CA ILE A 39 3.80 5.00 -8.83
C ILE A 39 4.40 3.62 -9.17
N SER A 40 5.58 3.58 -9.79
CA SER A 40 6.32 2.34 -10.06
C SER A 40 6.63 1.54 -8.80
N LEU A 41 7.11 2.18 -7.73
CA LEU A 41 7.44 1.50 -6.49
C LEU A 41 6.19 0.90 -5.81
N VAL A 42 5.06 1.60 -5.91
CA VAL A 42 3.78 1.11 -5.39
C VAL A 42 3.27 -0.07 -6.22
N HIS A 43 3.36 0.01 -7.55
CA HIS A 43 3.04 -1.13 -8.42
C HIS A 43 3.91 -2.35 -8.13
N ASP A 44 5.22 -2.19 -8.01
CA ASP A 44 6.11 -3.32 -7.68
C ASP A 44 5.82 -3.90 -6.29
N LEU A 45 5.26 -3.11 -5.36
CA LEU A 45 4.82 -3.61 -4.06
C LEU A 45 3.56 -4.46 -4.22
N CYS A 46 2.58 -3.98 -4.98
CA CYS A 46 1.35 -4.72 -5.27
C CYS A 46 1.66 -6.04 -5.96
N GLU A 47 2.48 -6.04 -7.01
CA GLU A 47 2.88 -7.25 -7.75
C GLU A 47 3.49 -8.31 -6.81
N ARG A 48 4.42 -7.90 -5.94
CA ARG A 48 5.02 -8.82 -4.95
C ARG A 48 4.01 -9.40 -3.95
N ILE A 49 3.04 -8.61 -3.51
CA ILE A 49 1.97 -9.09 -2.62
C ILE A 49 1.07 -10.09 -3.37
N GLU A 50 0.72 -9.79 -4.62
CA GLU A 50 -0.07 -10.68 -5.48
C GLU A 50 0.66 -12.00 -5.72
N GLU A 51 1.95 -11.98 -6.05
CA GLU A 51 2.80 -13.16 -6.23
C GLU A 51 2.90 -14.02 -4.97
N ASP A 52 3.14 -13.40 -3.80
CA ASP A 52 3.23 -14.12 -2.53
C ASP A 52 1.90 -14.81 -2.16
N LEU A 53 0.77 -14.15 -2.44
CA LEU A 53 -0.56 -14.73 -2.24
C LEU A 53 -0.83 -15.85 -3.26
N ALA A 54 -0.43 -15.67 -4.52
CA ALA A 54 -0.52 -16.69 -5.56
C ALA A 54 0.32 -17.94 -5.25
N GLY A 55 1.51 -17.78 -4.68
CA GLY A 55 2.35 -18.89 -4.25
C GLY A 55 1.78 -19.68 -3.07
N SER A 56 0.86 -19.09 -2.30
CA SER A 56 0.29 -19.70 -1.08
C SER A 56 -1.01 -20.48 -1.34
N PHE A 57 -1.70 -20.23 -2.46
CA PHE A 57 -3.01 -20.82 -2.75
C PHE A 57 -3.16 -21.20 -4.23
N LEU A 58 -3.70 -22.40 -4.49
CA LEU A 58 -4.11 -22.78 -5.85
C LEU A 58 -5.26 -21.88 -6.33
N GLU A 59 -5.20 -21.47 -7.60
CA GLU A 59 -6.26 -20.79 -8.36
C GLU A 59 -6.79 -19.51 -7.68
N ILE A 60 -5.89 -18.66 -7.20
CA ILE A 60 -6.24 -17.36 -6.59
C ILE A 60 -6.10 -16.21 -7.60
N LYS A 61 -7.03 -15.25 -7.52
CA LYS A 61 -6.97 -13.96 -8.20
C LYS A 61 -6.98 -12.86 -7.15
N VAL A 62 -5.93 -12.05 -7.14
CA VAL A 62 -5.78 -10.95 -6.18
C VAL A 62 -6.05 -9.64 -6.90
N LEU A 63 -6.78 -8.73 -6.26
CA LEU A 63 -7.01 -7.37 -6.70
C LEU A 63 -6.60 -6.42 -5.58
N ILE A 64 -5.61 -5.58 -5.83
CA ILE A 64 -5.12 -4.60 -4.87
C ILE A 64 -5.50 -3.19 -5.35
N HIS A 65 -6.41 -2.55 -4.62
CA HIS A 65 -6.77 -1.17 -4.83
C HIS A 65 -5.83 -0.27 -4.02
N THR A 66 -5.00 0.52 -4.70
CA THR A 66 -4.08 1.45 -4.03
C THR A 66 -4.76 2.79 -3.76
N GLU A 67 -4.59 3.33 -2.56
CA GLU A 67 -5.01 4.68 -2.18
C GLU A 67 -3.89 5.43 -1.44
N PRO A 68 -3.84 6.78 -1.51
CA PRO A 68 -2.80 7.53 -0.82
C PRO A 68 -3.08 7.68 0.70
N CYS A 69 -2.04 7.90 1.53
CA CYS A 69 -2.23 8.33 2.93
C CYS A 69 -3.00 9.64 2.98
N LEU A 70 -3.88 9.80 3.98
CA LEU A 70 -4.61 11.03 4.26
C LEU A 70 -4.35 11.46 5.71
N PRO A 71 -3.91 12.70 5.97
CA PRO A 71 -3.62 13.19 7.32
C PRO A 71 -4.84 13.16 8.24
N GLU A 72 -6.00 13.55 7.73
CA GLU A 72 -7.29 13.54 8.44
C GLU A 72 -7.75 12.14 8.89
N LYS A 73 -7.20 11.07 8.31
CA LYS A 73 -7.48 9.69 8.71
C LYS A 73 -6.45 9.11 9.68
N GLY A 74 -5.46 9.89 10.11
CA GLY A 74 -4.37 9.42 10.96
C GLY A 74 -3.38 8.48 10.24
N HIS A 75 -3.50 8.28 8.93
CA HIS A 75 -2.59 7.43 8.14
C HIS A 75 -1.14 7.90 8.24
N CYS A 76 -0.92 9.20 8.43
CA CYS A 76 0.43 9.75 8.53
C CYS A 76 1.12 9.35 9.85
N GLU A 77 0.39 8.85 10.85
CA GLU A 77 0.94 8.61 12.19
C GLU A 77 1.76 7.34 12.31
N SER A 78 1.35 6.30 11.61
CA SER A 78 2.01 5.00 11.53
C SER A 78 2.95 4.88 10.32
N CYS A 79 3.04 5.93 9.50
CA CYS A 79 3.86 5.93 8.31
C CYS A 79 5.35 6.00 8.68
N ASN A 80 6.16 5.04 8.23
CA ASN A 80 7.62 5.09 8.40
C ASN A 80 8.29 6.32 7.74
N MET A 81 7.58 7.03 6.86
CA MET A 81 8.03 8.29 6.26
C MET A 81 7.77 9.53 7.17
N ARG A 82 7.13 9.36 8.34
CA ARG A 82 6.95 10.44 9.32
C ARG A 82 8.28 10.85 9.98
N ASN A 83 9.26 9.92 10.02
CA ASN A 83 10.60 10.12 10.60
C ASN A 83 11.76 9.86 9.60
N GLY A 84 11.46 9.56 8.33
CA GLY A 84 12.45 9.20 7.31
C GLY A 84 12.35 10.08 6.06
N GLN A 85 13.42 10.83 5.78
CA GLN A 85 13.61 11.68 4.59
C GLN A 85 13.89 10.81 3.36
N ILE A 86 13.25 11.02 2.19
CA ILE A 86 13.92 10.83 0.88
C ILE A 86 13.42 11.85 -0.18
N VAL A 87 14.41 12.31 -0.93
CA VAL A 87 14.52 13.38 -1.92
C VAL A 87 13.83 13.06 -3.24
N ALA A 88 13.00 13.97 -3.72
CA ALA A 88 12.72 14.14 -5.14
C ALA A 88 12.98 15.61 -5.49
N GLY A 89 14.23 15.95 -5.84
CA GLY A 89 14.63 17.31 -6.19
C GLY A 89 14.57 18.31 -5.02
N GLN A 90 15.59 18.25 -4.14
CA GLN A 90 16.00 19.33 -3.22
C GLN A 90 15.00 19.89 -2.17
N GLU A 91 13.76 19.39 -2.05
CA GLU A 91 12.89 19.75 -0.91
C GLU A 91 12.41 18.53 -0.12
N LEU A 92 12.36 18.70 1.21
CA LEU A 92 11.82 17.74 2.16
C LEU A 92 10.31 17.94 2.23
N ILE A 93 9.52 16.98 1.74
CA ILE A 93 8.06 17.01 1.86
C ILE A 93 7.62 15.78 2.67
N PHE A 94 7.08 16.03 3.87
CA PHE A 94 6.47 15.01 4.71
C PHE A 94 5.04 14.65 4.19
N CYS A 95 4.50 13.44 4.49
CA CYS A 95 3.15 13.05 3.98
C CYS A 95 2.06 14.03 4.42
N ASP A 96 2.15 14.60 5.62
CA ASP A 96 1.22 15.62 6.11
C ASP A 96 1.34 16.94 5.31
N GLN A 97 2.56 17.40 5.06
CA GLN A 97 2.83 18.61 4.28
C GLN A 97 2.48 18.47 2.79
N PHE A 98 2.63 17.27 2.22
CA PHE A 98 2.25 17.01 0.83
C PHE A 98 0.81 17.44 0.55
N TRP A 99 -0.11 17.16 1.49
CA TRP A 99 -1.52 17.53 1.34
C TRP A 99 -1.80 19.01 1.61
N GLU A 100 -0.93 19.73 2.30
CA GLU A 100 -1.07 21.19 2.48
C GLU A 100 -0.78 21.94 1.18
N HIS A 101 0.14 21.44 0.35
CA HIS A 101 0.55 22.07 -0.90
C HIS A 101 -0.28 21.66 -2.13
N HIS A 102 -1.06 20.58 -2.05
CA HIS A 102 -1.77 19.99 -3.19
C HIS A 102 -3.31 19.93 -3.02
N LYS A 103 -3.89 20.85 -2.24
CA LYS A 103 -5.35 21.07 -2.16
C LYS A 103 -5.89 21.93 -3.31
#